data_AF-A0A9D4D0I4-F1
#
_entry.id   AF-A0A9D4D0I4-F1
#
_cell.length_a   1.000
_cell.length_b   1.000
_cell.length_c   1.000
_cell.angle_alpha   90.00
_cell.angle_beta   90.00
_cell.angle_gamma   90.00
#
_symmetry.space_group_name_H-M   'P 1'
#
loop_
_entity.id
_entity.type
_entity.pdbx_description
1 polymer ?
#
loop_
_entity_poly.entity_id
_entity_poly.type
_entity_poly.pdbx_seq_one_letter_code
_entity_poly.pdbx_strand_id
1 'polypeptide(L)'
;MASSVDYEPTFPRAGRKQDRPNAPVATAFDYWRVKMYLPFADHLLAELQQRLSQGNERYAMQYLLPDRVQDLNDQRKNAIFSAAQADLEVNMETFHRE
;
A
#
# COMPACT_ATOMS: atom_id res chain seq x y z
N MET A 1 -3.42 -17.61 -21.41
CA MET A 1 -2.95 -16.64 -22.41
C MET A 1 -1.46 -16.31 -22.30
N ALA A 2 -0.81 -16.47 -21.14
CA ALA A 2 0.65 -16.29 -21.03
C ALA A 2 1.47 -17.56 -21.38
N SER A 3 0.88 -18.76 -21.29
CA SER A 3 1.55 -20.04 -21.56
C SER A 3 1.67 -20.40 -23.05
N SER A 4 1.16 -19.56 -23.94
CA SER A 4 1.12 -19.80 -25.40
C SER A 4 2.15 -18.96 -26.17
N VAL A 5 2.99 -18.21 -25.47
CA VAL A 5 4.05 -17.39 -26.07
C VAL A 5 5.37 -17.95 -25.53
N ASP A 6 6.11 -18.67 -26.38
CA ASP A 6 7.47 -19.14 -26.07
C ASP A 6 8.39 -17.92 -25.97
N TYR A 7 8.58 -17.44 -24.75
CA TYR A 7 9.49 -16.35 -24.43
C TYR A 7 10.64 -16.88 -23.57
N GLU A 8 11.85 -16.85 -24.11
CA GLU A 8 13.06 -17.16 -23.35
C GLU A 8 13.51 -15.92 -22.54
N PRO A 9 13.56 -16.02 -21.19
CA PRO A 9 14.06 -14.93 -20.36
C PRO A 9 15.51 -14.63 -20.74
N THR A 10 15.78 -13.39 -21.14
CA THR A 10 17.13 -12.93 -21.46
C THR A 10 17.64 -12.00 -20.36
N PHE A 11 18.94 -12.02 -20.09
CA PHE A 11 19.56 -11.01 -19.23
C PHE A 11 19.44 -9.62 -19.87
N PRO A 12 19.08 -8.57 -19.12
CA PRO A 12 19.10 -7.22 -19.66
C PRO A 12 20.52 -6.85 -20.08
N ARG A 13 20.67 -6.15 -21.22
CA ARG A 13 21.97 -5.63 -21.64
C ARG A 13 22.44 -4.62 -20.59
N ALA A 14 23.40 -5.02 -19.77
CA ALA A 14 23.91 -4.19 -18.70
C ALA A 14 24.74 -3.03 -19.29
N GLY A 15 24.11 -1.86 -19.45
CA GLY A 15 24.87 -0.62 -19.37
C GLY A 15 25.48 -0.57 -17.97
N ARG A 16 26.81 -0.45 -17.88
CA ARG A 16 27.61 -0.43 -16.64
C ARG A 16 26.87 0.23 -15.46
N LYS A 17 26.21 -0.58 -14.62
CA LYS A 17 25.82 -0.18 -13.27
C LYS A 17 26.56 -1.10 -12.31
N GLN A 18 27.61 -0.56 -11.70
CA GLN A 18 28.52 -1.25 -10.80
C GLN A 18 28.10 -1.17 -9.33
N ASP A 19 27.09 -0.36 -8.98
CA ASP A 19 26.83 0.03 -7.59
C ASP A 19 25.91 -0.90 -6.78
N ARG A 20 25.58 -2.10 -7.28
CA ARG A 20 24.86 -3.09 -6.47
C ARG A 20 25.69 -4.36 -6.35
N PRO A 21 26.02 -4.84 -5.12
CA PRO A 21 26.58 -6.16 -4.94
C PRO A 21 25.53 -7.17 -5.42
N ASN A 22 25.68 -7.62 -6.66
CA ASN A 22 24.79 -8.60 -7.23
C ASN A 22 25.22 -9.96 -6.69
N ALA A 23 24.34 -10.62 -5.92
CA ALA A 23 24.46 -12.05 -5.67
C ALA A 23 24.65 -12.75 -7.03
N PRO A 24 25.59 -13.70 -7.16
CA PRO A 24 25.80 -14.40 -8.42
C PRO A 24 24.52 -15.17 -8.77
N VAL A 25 24.06 -15.01 -10.00
CA VAL A 25 22.83 -15.64 -10.47
C VAL A 25 23.13 -16.49 -11.70
N ALA A 26 22.69 -17.75 -11.67
CA ALA A 26 23.02 -18.73 -12.70
C ALA A 26 22.14 -18.64 -13.96
N THR A 27 20.89 -18.17 -13.83
CA THR A 27 19.93 -18.09 -14.94
C THR A 27 19.31 -16.71 -15.07
N ALA A 28 18.84 -16.37 -16.27
CA ALA A 28 18.14 -15.11 -16.52
C ALA A 28 16.82 -15.04 -15.74
N PHE A 29 16.13 -16.17 -15.57
CA PHE A 29 14.93 -16.26 -14.74
C PHE A 29 15.23 -15.88 -13.28
N ASP A 30 16.27 -16.47 -12.71
CA ASP A 30 16.68 -16.15 -11.35
C ASP A 30 17.11 -14.68 -11.23
N TYR A 31 17.71 -14.10 -12.28
CA TYR A 31 18.08 -12.69 -12.29
C TYR A 31 16.85 -11.81 -12.12
N TRP A 32 15.83 -12.03 -12.94
CA TRP A 32 14.57 -11.27 -12.86
C TRP A 32 13.84 -11.52 -11.53
N ARG A 33 13.87 -12.76 -11.03
CA ARG A 33 13.31 -13.11 -9.72
C ARG A 33 13.97 -12.31 -8.59
N VAL A 34 15.30 -12.36 -8.52
CA VAL A 34 16.07 -11.73 -7.42
C VAL A 34 16.12 -10.21 -7.54
N LYS A 35 16.19 -9.66 -8.76
CA LYS A 35 16.41 -8.23 -8.97
C LYS A 35 15.16 -7.40 -9.13
N MET A 36 14.04 -8.02 -9.54
CA MET A 36 12.78 -7.30 -9.78
C MET A 36 11.65 -7.86 -8.93
N TYR A 37 11.38 -9.16 -9.02
CA TYR A 37 10.21 -9.74 -8.36
C TYR A 37 10.29 -9.67 -6.84
N LEU A 38 11.39 -10.14 -6.23
CA LEU A 38 11.54 -10.12 -4.77
C LEU A 38 11.52 -8.70 -4.20
N PRO A 39 12.28 -7.70 -4.72
CA PRO A 39 12.20 -6.33 -4.24
C PRO A 39 10.80 -5.72 -4.37
N PHE A 40 10.08 -6.04 -5.45
CA PHE A 40 8.70 -5.60 -5.63
C PHE A 40 7.76 -6.25 -4.61
N ALA A 41 7.88 -7.55 -4.38
CA ALA A 41 7.08 -8.28 -3.40
C ALA A 41 7.36 -7.77 -1.97
N ASP A 42 8.62 -7.56 -1.61
CA ASP A 42 9.01 -7.00 -0.31
C ASP A 42 8.45 -5.59 -0.12
N HIS A 43 8.52 -4.74 -1.15
CA HIS A 43 7.93 -3.41 -1.10
C HIS A 43 6.40 -3.46 -0.96
N LEU A 44 5.72 -4.35 -1.69
CA LEU A 44 4.27 -4.52 -1.59
C LEU A 44 3.88 -4.99 -0.18
N LEU A 45 4.61 -5.93 0.39
CA LEU A 45 4.40 -6.37 1.77
C LEU A 45 4.60 -5.23 2.77
N ALA A 46 5.65 -4.42 2.59
CA ALA A 46 5.91 -3.26 3.44
C ALA A 46 4.77 -2.22 3.35
N GLU A 47 4.28 -1.92 2.14
CA GLU A 47 3.15 -1.01 1.94
C GLU A 47 1.86 -1.55 2.54
N LEU A 48 1.57 -2.84 2.33
CA LEU A 48 0.41 -3.50 2.94
C LEU A 48 0.50 -3.45 4.46
N GLN A 49 1.67 -3.76 5.03
CA GLN A 49 1.89 -3.68 6.46
C GLN A 49 1.71 -2.24 6.95
N GLN A 50 2.39 -1.26 6.34
CA GLN A 50 2.27 0.13 6.73
C GLN A 50 0.80 0.63 6.67
N ARG A 51 0.06 0.31 5.61
CA ARG A 51 -1.31 0.81 5.43
C ARG A 51 -2.36 0.04 6.23
N LEU A 52 -2.16 -1.26 6.48
CA LEU A 52 -3.12 -2.11 7.19
C LEU A 52 -2.83 -2.22 8.69
N SER A 53 -1.56 -2.23 9.11
CA SER A 53 -1.18 -2.34 10.52
C SER A 53 -1.13 -0.99 11.23
N GLN A 54 -0.78 0.09 10.53
CA GLN A 54 -1.14 1.42 11.02
C GLN A 54 -2.59 1.61 10.60
N GLY A 55 -3.52 1.26 11.49
CA GLY A 55 -4.93 1.55 11.31
C GLY A 55 -5.08 3.03 11.09
N ASN A 56 -5.02 3.45 9.83
CA ASN A 56 -5.08 4.84 9.45
C ASN A 56 -6.38 5.37 10.05
N GLU A 57 -6.33 6.48 10.79
CA GLU A 57 -7.53 7.06 11.41
C GLU A 57 -8.65 7.26 10.36
N ARG A 58 -8.26 7.40 9.08
CA ARG A 58 -9.14 7.40 7.90
C ARG A 58 -10.01 6.15 7.73
N TYR A 59 -9.66 4.98 8.27
CA TYR A 59 -10.57 3.84 8.28
C TYR A 59 -11.81 4.10 9.14
N ALA A 60 -11.78 5.04 10.09
CA ALA A 60 -12.98 5.50 10.77
C ALA A 60 -14.01 6.10 9.79
N MET A 61 -13.57 6.65 8.66
CA MET A 61 -14.46 7.17 7.61
C MET A 61 -15.36 6.08 6.99
N GLN A 62 -15.02 4.80 7.13
CA GLN A 62 -15.87 3.71 6.62
C GLN A 62 -17.25 3.66 7.29
N TYR A 63 -17.39 4.24 8.48
CA TYR A 63 -18.68 4.33 9.18
C TYR A 63 -19.61 5.39 8.58
N LEU A 64 -19.13 6.19 7.63
CA LEU A 64 -19.97 7.08 6.81
C LEU A 64 -20.63 6.36 5.63
N LEU A 65 -20.25 5.11 5.35
CA LEU A 65 -20.90 4.31 4.30
C LEU A 65 -22.30 3.89 4.75
N PRO A 66 -23.33 3.94 3.87
CA PRO A 66 -24.72 3.65 4.23
C PRO A 66 -24.91 2.36 5.03
N ASP A 67 -24.19 1.30 4.67
CA ASP A 67 -24.27 -0.02 5.31
C ASP A 67 -23.67 -0.07 6.73
N ARG A 68 -22.94 0.97 7.15
CA ARG A 68 -22.21 1.03 8.43
C ARG A 68 -22.56 2.23 9.30
N VAL A 69 -23.38 3.15 8.78
CA VAL A 69 -23.87 4.33 9.53
C VAL A 69 -24.64 3.92 10.79
N GLN A 70 -25.34 2.79 10.74
CA GLN A 70 -26.04 2.22 11.89
C GLN A 70 -25.11 1.87 13.07
N ASP A 71 -23.82 1.62 12.82
CA ASP A 71 -22.85 1.35 13.87
C ASP A 71 -22.11 2.62 14.33
N LEU A 72 -22.53 3.80 13.90
CA LEU A 72 -21.90 5.07 14.26
C LEU A 72 -22.25 5.45 15.71
N ASN A 73 -21.25 5.52 16.58
CA ASN A 73 -21.37 5.99 17.95
C ASN A 73 -20.44 7.19 18.20
N ASP A 74 -20.57 7.85 19.35
CA ASP A 74 -19.83 9.09 19.62
C ASP A 74 -18.30 8.87 19.63
N GLN A 75 -17.83 7.71 20.08
CA GLN A 75 -16.41 7.35 20.01
C GLN A 75 -15.92 7.29 18.55
N ARG A 76 -16.72 6.74 17.63
CA ARG A 76 -16.39 6.64 16.20
C ARG A 76 -16.51 8.00 15.50
N LYS A 77 -17.49 8.83 15.87
CA LYS A 77 -17.59 10.22 15.39
C LYS A 77 -16.35 11.03 15.77
N ASN A 78 -15.86 10.87 16.99
CA ASN A 78 -14.64 11.54 17.44
C ASN A 78 -13.40 11.07 16.66
N ALA A 79 -13.32 9.77 16.35
CA ALA A 79 -12.24 9.22 15.53
C ALA A 79 -12.30 9.74 14.08
N ILE A 80 -13.51 9.86 13.49
CA ILE A 80 -13.72 10.47 12.18
C ILE A 80 -13.28 11.93 12.18
N PHE A 81 -13.67 12.69 13.21
CA PHE A 81 -13.29 14.09 13.34
C PHE A 81 -11.77 14.27 13.47
N SER A 82 -11.10 13.48 14.33
CA SER A 82 -9.63 13.47 14.44
C SER A 82 -8.96 13.21 13.09
N ALA A 83 -9.46 12.21 12.35
CA ALA A 83 -8.90 11.83 11.05
C ALA A 83 -9.04 12.94 9.98
N ALA A 84 -10.09 13.75 10.07
CA ALA A 84 -10.41 14.83 9.13
C ALA A 84 -9.95 16.21 9.63
N GLN A 85 -9.42 16.32 10.85
CA GLN A 85 -9.08 17.61 11.48
C GLN A 85 -8.03 18.39 10.68
N ALA A 86 -7.11 17.69 10.01
CA ALA A 86 -6.12 18.34 9.14
C ALA A 86 -6.75 19.00 7.90
N ASP A 87 -7.93 18.54 7.48
CA ASP A 87 -8.64 18.98 6.29
C ASP A 87 -9.81 19.94 6.60
N LEU A 88 -10.19 20.10 7.87
CA LEU A 88 -11.34 20.88 8.33
C LEU A 88 -10.91 22.06 9.22
N GLU A 89 -11.33 23.28 8.86
CA GLU A 89 -11.17 24.49 9.70
C GLU A 89 -12.32 24.63 10.72
N VAL A 90 -12.85 23.51 11.23
CA VAL A 90 -14.08 23.48 12.03
C VAL A 90 -13.84 22.83 13.38
N ASN A 91 -14.48 23.37 14.42
CA ASN A 91 -14.34 22.92 15.80
C ASN A 91 -15.27 21.72 16.07
N MET A 92 -14.89 20.87 17.02
CA MET A 92 -15.61 19.63 17.35
C MET A 92 -17.08 19.87 17.76
N GLU A 93 -17.37 20.99 18.44
CA GLU A 93 -18.74 21.36 18.83
C GLU A 93 -19.64 21.70 17.63
N THR A 94 -19.07 22.27 16.57
CA THR A 94 -19.81 22.56 15.33
C THR A 94 -20.06 21.28 14.55
N PHE A 95 -19.10 20.36 14.53
CA PHE A 95 -19.20 19.05 13.87
C PHE A 95 -20.30 18.15 14.48
N HIS A 96 -20.52 18.21 15.80
CA HIS A 96 -21.58 17.43 16.45
C HIS A 96 -22.99 18.00 16.25
N ARG A 97 -23.11 19.22 15.71
CA ARG A 97 -24.39 19.93 15.55
C ARG A 97 -25.07 19.69 14.20
N GLU A 98 -24.32 19.20 13.21
CA GLU A 98 -24.79 18.84 11.86
C GLU A 98 -25.10 17.34 11.78
#